data_AF-A0A9W9ZRD3-F1
#
_entry.id   AF-A0A9W9ZRD3-F1
#
_cell.length_a   1.000
_cell.length_b   1.000
_cell.length_c   1.000
_cell.angle_alpha   90.00
_cell.angle_beta   90.00
_cell.angle_gamma   90.00
#
_symmetry.space_group_name_H-M   'P 1'
#
loop_
_entity.id
_entity.type
_entity.pdbx_description
1 polymer ?
#
loop_
_entity_poly.entity_id
_entity_poly.type
_entity_poly.pdbx_seq_one_letter_code
_entity_poly.pdbx_strand_id
1 'polypeptide(L)'
;MGRGHSNLCEANFTVLPQFRSKSQSLCRLHYMASTNAAFCQGNMTWCFKVRGPNYHWVVDLYERLNLPVVPAVVEALRKVTIDRASELEKQKSEGRKQCRIRMKVARAEDQELRKKWVKQQAVRHTYGHEDSEDEGEVDASLVRDVNEMVGGDEQITVVSGRKCRCGSK
;
A
#
# COMPACT_ATOMS: atom_id res chain seq x y z
N MET A 1 -16.18 -11.23 -17.89
CA MET A 1 -16.08 -10.73 -16.50
C MET A 1 -16.34 -9.23 -16.52
N GLY A 2 -17.62 -8.85 -16.53
CA GLY A 2 -18.04 -7.47 -16.77
C GLY A 2 -18.80 -6.88 -15.58
N ARG A 3 -18.60 -5.58 -15.40
CA ARG A 3 -19.33 -4.61 -14.56
C ARG A 3 -19.09 -4.71 -13.05
N GLY A 4 -18.75 -3.54 -12.51
CA GLY A 4 -18.34 -3.31 -11.14
C GLY A 4 -19.32 -3.92 -10.15
N HIS A 5 -18.81 -4.88 -9.39
CA HIS A 5 -19.40 -5.18 -8.10
C HIS A 5 -19.00 -4.00 -7.22
N SER A 6 -19.89 -3.03 -7.04
CA SER A 6 -19.82 -2.18 -5.84
C SER A 6 -19.73 -3.15 -4.67
N ASN A 7 -18.62 -3.12 -3.93
CA ASN A 7 -18.41 -3.99 -2.79
C ASN A 7 -19.68 -3.93 -1.95
N LEU A 8 -20.35 -5.06 -1.70
CA LEU A 8 -21.62 -5.10 -0.96
C LEU A 8 -21.53 -4.37 0.39
N CYS A 9 -20.32 -4.23 0.93
CA CYS A 9 -20.00 -3.49 2.14
C CYS A 9 -20.09 -1.95 2.01
N GLU A 10 -20.02 -1.38 0.80
CA GLU A 10 -20.05 0.08 0.53
C GLU A 10 -21.46 0.64 0.35
N ALA A 11 -22.49 -0.22 0.21
CA ALA A 11 -23.89 0.19 0.08
C ALA A 11 -24.50 0.62 1.43
N ASN A 12 -23.86 1.57 2.12
CA ASN A 12 -24.27 2.05 3.44
C ASN A 12 -25.64 2.76 3.43
N PHE A 13 -26.01 3.34 2.29
CA PHE A 13 -27.21 4.16 2.12
C PHE A 13 -28.45 3.37 1.64
N THR A 14 -28.36 2.04 1.56
CA THR A 14 -29.50 1.20 1.19
C THR A 14 -30.09 0.56 2.44
N VAL A 15 -31.42 0.47 2.52
CA VAL A 15 -32.15 -0.21 3.62
C VAL A 15 -32.17 -1.74 3.47
N LEU A 16 -31.88 -2.23 2.27
CA LEU A 16 -31.84 -3.66 1.91
C LEU A 16 -30.84 -4.53 2.70
N PRO A 17 -29.71 -4.04 3.24
CA PRO A 17 -28.78 -4.83 4.05
C PRO A 17 -29.40 -5.37 5.35
N GLN A 18 -30.46 -4.76 5.87
CA GLN A 18 -31.14 -5.23 7.09
C GLN A 18 -31.91 -6.54 6.88
N PHE A 19 -32.27 -6.85 5.64
CA PHE A 19 -32.97 -8.08 5.25
C PHE A 19 -32.02 -9.17 4.70
N ARG A 20 -30.71 -8.96 4.81
CA ARG A 20 -29.70 -9.93 4.36
C ARG A 20 -29.40 -10.96 5.45
N SER A 21 -28.77 -12.06 5.04
CA SER A 21 -28.35 -13.10 5.97
C SER A 21 -27.42 -12.54 7.05
N LYS A 22 -27.47 -13.13 8.25
CA LYS A 22 -26.66 -12.70 9.41
C LYS A 22 -25.17 -12.61 9.07
N SER A 23 -24.65 -13.54 8.25
CA SER A 23 -23.26 -13.52 7.81
C SER A 23 -22.91 -12.27 6.99
N GLN A 24 -23.75 -11.90 6.02
CA GLN A 24 -23.53 -10.70 5.21
C GLN A 24 -23.62 -9.41 6.04
N SER A 25 -24.57 -9.36 6.99
CA SER A 25 -24.71 -8.23 7.91
C SER A 25 -23.47 -8.06 8.80
N LEU A 26 -22.95 -9.15 9.37
CA LEU A 26 -21.72 -9.13 10.18
C LEU A 26 -20.49 -8.75 9.36
N CYS A 27 -20.35 -9.25 8.13
CA CYS A 27 -19.25 -8.86 7.24
C CYS A 27 -19.26 -7.36 6.94
N ARG A 28 -20.44 -6.77 6.70
CA ARG A 28 -20.57 -5.33 6.51
C ARG A 28 -20.20 -4.54 7.77
N LEU A 29 -20.71 -4.94 8.94
CA LEU A 29 -20.36 -4.28 10.21
C LEU A 29 -18.86 -4.34 10.49
N HIS A 30 -18.24 -5.49 10.25
CA HIS A 30 -16.80 -5.65 10.37
C HIS A 30 -16.03 -4.73 9.41
N TYR A 31 -16.46 -4.65 8.15
CA TYR A 31 -15.85 -3.75 7.18
C TYR A 31 -15.95 -2.29 7.64
N MET A 32 -17.13 -1.86 8.10
CA MET A 32 -17.33 -0.50 8.61
C MET A 32 -16.46 -0.19 9.84
N ALA A 33 -16.44 -1.11 10.81
CA ALA A 33 -15.63 -0.95 12.02
C ALA A 33 -14.13 -0.90 11.71
N SER A 34 -13.65 -1.79 10.83
CA SER A 34 -12.24 -1.84 10.43
C SER A 34 -11.82 -0.61 9.62
N THR A 35 -12.64 -0.15 8.67
CA THR A 35 -12.39 1.09 7.92
C THR A 35 -12.34 2.31 8.85
N ASN A 36 -13.27 2.43 9.79
CA ASN A 36 -13.28 3.54 10.75
C ASN A 36 -12.05 3.50 11.67
N ALA A 37 -11.67 2.32 12.16
CA ALA A 37 -10.46 2.15 12.97
C ALA A 37 -9.20 2.50 12.18
N ALA A 38 -9.12 2.07 10.91
CA ALA A 38 -8.02 2.40 10.01
C ALA A 38 -7.95 3.92 9.75
N PHE A 39 -9.08 4.59 9.57
CA PHE A 39 -9.14 6.04 9.42
C PHE A 39 -8.61 6.77 10.67
N CYS A 40 -9.07 6.36 11.87
CA CYS A 40 -8.54 6.89 13.13
C CYS A 40 -7.02 6.68 13.26
N GLN A 41 -6.54 5.48 12.90
CA GLN A 41 -5.12 5.13 12.94
C GLN A 41 -4.28 5.87 11.89
N GLY A 42 -4.85 6.18 10.72
CA GLY A 42 -4.23 7.00 9.68
C GLY A 42 -4.02 8.43 10.16
N ASN A 43 -5.01 8.99 10.85
CA ASN A 43 -4.99 10.35 11.36
C ASN A 43 -4.13 10.54 12.62
N MET A 44 -3.62 9.46 13.22
CA MET A 44 -2.78 9.56 14.42
C MET A 44 -1.54 10.43 14.26
N THR A 45 -0.96 10.51 13.06
CA THR A 45 0.18 11.41 12.80
C THR A 45 -0.21 12.88 12.91
N TRP A 46 -1.42 13.25 12.47
CA TRP A 46 -1.94 14.62 12.63
C TRP A 46 -2.31 14.88 14.10
N CYS A 47 -3.00 13.93 14.73
CA CYS A 47 -3.37 14.04 16.14
C CYS A 47 -2.14 14.19 17.06
N PHE A 48 -1.05 13.48 16.78
CA PHE A 48 0.20 13.62 17.52
C PHE A 48 0.76 15.04 17.45
N LYS A 49 0.65 15.72 16.29
CA LYS A 49 1.13 17.10 16.12
C LYS A 49 0.25 18.12 16.84
N VAL A 50 -1.06 17.92 16.83
CA VAL A 50 -2.03 18.91 17.36
C VAL A 50 -2.31 18.69 18.85
N ARG A 51 -2.52 17.44 19.28
CA ARG A 51 -2.88 17.06 20.66
C ARG A 51 -1.69 16.57 21.49
N GLY A 52 -0.54 16.34 20.85
CA GLY A 52 0.68 15.91 21.51
C GLY A 52 0.79 14.39 21.73
N PRO A 53 1.88 13.95 22.39
CA PRO A 53 2.23 12.53 22.54
C PRO A 53 1.36 11.76 23.53
N ASN A 54 0.61 12.45 24.39
CA ASN A 54 -0.24 11.80 25.41
C ASN A 54 -1.61 11.37 24.85
N TYR A 55 -1.96 11.80 23.64
CA TYR A 55 -3.24 11.50 23.01
C TYR A 55 -3.17 10.22 22.18
N HIS A 56 -4.19 9.35 22.33
CA HIS A 56 -4.42 8.21 21.45
C HIS A 56 -5.93 7.95 21.29
N TRP A 57 -6.40 7.76 20.05
CA TRP A 57 -7.85 7.61 19.74
C TRP A 57 -8.52 6.43 20.46
N VAL A 58 -7.75 5.39 20.79
CA VAL A 58 -8.25 4.23 21.55
C VAL A 58 -8.68 4.62 22.96
N VAL A 59 -8.03 5.61 23.59
CA VAL A 59 -8.43 6.07 24.93
C VAL A 59 -9.81 6.73 24.87
N ASP A 60 -10.01 7.65 23.92
CA ASP A 60 -11.32 8.26 23.64
C ASP A 60 -12.40 7.21 23.34
N LEU A 61 -12.03 6.10 22.67
CA LEU A 61 -12.97 5.01 22.38
C LEU A 61 -13.38 4.27 23.67
N TYR A 62 -12.44 3.97 24.56
CA TYR A 62 -12.73 3.32 25.83
C TYR A 62 -13.64 4.19 26.70
N GLU A 63 -13.37 5.50 26.76
CA GLU A 63 -14.21 6.46 27.48
C GLU A 63 -15.63 6.50 26.92
N ARG A 64 -15.79 6.56 25.59
CA ARG A 64 -17.11 6.57 24.93
C ARG A 64 -17.90 5.28 25.10
N LEU A 65 -17.20 4.15 25.29
CA LEU A 65 -17.80 2.84 25.55
C LEU A 65 -18.03 2.59 27.04
N ASN A 66 -17.75 3.57 27.92
CA ASN A 66 -17.76 3.41 29.38
C ASN A 66 -16.93 2.21 29.86
N LEU A 67 -15.80 1.96 29.19
CA LEU A 67 -14.86 0.89 29.55
C LEU A 67 -13.75 1.45 30.45
N PRO A 68 -13.27 0.65 31.43
CA PRO A 68 -12.17 1.07 32.28
C PRO A 68 -10.88 1.25 31.45
N VAL A 69 -10.30 2.45 31.54
CA VAL A 69 -9.01 2.76 30.92
C VAL A 69 -7.89 2.26 31.84
N VAL A 70 -7.29 1.14 31.48
CA VAL A 70 -6.17 0.56 32.24
C VAL A 70 -4.91 1.41 32.04
N PRO A 71 -4.25 1.90 33.09
CA PRO A 71 -3.06 2.76 32.96
C PRO A 71 -1.93 2.14 32.12
N ALA A 72 -1.69 0.83 32.28
CA ALA A 72 -0.69 0.10 31.50
C ALA A 72 -0.97 0.14 29.99
N VAL A 73 -2.25 0.17 29.59
CA VAL A 73 -2.64 0.29 28.17
C VAL A 73 -2.33 1.69 27.66
N VAL A 74 -2.58 2.73 28.46
CA VAL A 74 -2.26 4.12 28.09
C VAL A 74 -0.76 4.31 27.87
N GLU A 75 0.07 3.76 28.75
CA GLU A 75 1.52 3.80 28.62
C GLU A 75 2.01 3.08 27.36
N ALA A 76 1.47 1.89 27.08
CA ALA A 76 1.80 1.14 25.87
C ALA A 76 1.41 1.92 24.60
N LEU A 77 0.23 2.53 24.58
CA LEU A 77 -0.25 3.35 23.46
C LEU A 77 0.59 4.61 23.25
N ARG A 78 1.00 5.27 24.35
CA ARG A 78 1.90 6.42 24.30
C ARG A 78 3.25 6.02 23.69
N LYS A 79 3.83 4.90 24.13
CA LYS A 79 5.09 4.37 23.59
C LYS A 79 4.98 4.11 22.09
N VAL A 80 3.93 3.41 21.65
CA VAL A 80 3.69 3.14 20.22
C VAL A 80 3.60 4.42 19.40
N THR A 81 2.98 5.47 19.94
CA THR A 81 2.81 6.75 19.24
C THR A 81 4.15 7.47 19.08
N ILE A 82 4.98 7.49 20.12
CA ILE A 82 6.33 8.08 20.10
C ILE A 82 7.23 7.29 19.14
N ASP A 83 7.21 5.95 19.23
CA ASP A 83 8.00 5.08 18.37
C ASP A 83 7.64 5.31 16.89
N ARG A 84 6.34 5.37 16.57
CA ARG A 84 5.85 5.70 15.23
C ARG A 84 6.32 7.08 14.76
N ALA A 85 6.25 8.10 15.61
CA ALA A 85 6.73 9.44 15.27
C ALA A 85 8.23 9.43 14.96
N SER A 86 9.04 8.73 15.77
CA SER A 86 10.47 8.60 15.56
C SER A 86 10.81 7.87 14.25
N GLU A 87 10.07 6.80 13.90
CA GLU A 87 10.28 6.07 12.64
C GLU A 87 9.87 6.91 11.43
N LEU A 88 8.80 7.71 11.54
CA LEU A 88 8.41 8.65 10.49
C LEU A 88 9.50 9.70 10.23
N GLU A 89 10.14 10.22 11.28
CA GLU A 89 11.28 11.14 11.11
C GLU A 89 12.48 10.43 10.46
N LYS A 90 12.82 9.21 10.88
CA LYS A 90 13.87 8.40 10.22
C LYS A 90 13.57 8.19 8.73
N GLN A 91 12.31 7.99 8.36
CA GLN A 91 11.87 7.82 6.98
C GLN A 91 11.93 9.09 6.13
N LYS A 92 12.07 10.28 6.73
CA LYS A 92 12.30 11.52 5.98
C LYS A 92 13.75 11.70 5.52
N SER A 93 14.68 10.90 6.04
CA SER A 93 16.09 10.96 5.61
C SER A 93 16.26 10.75 4.10
N GLU A 94 17.23 11.45 3.52
CA GLU A 94 17.53 11.39 2.08
C GLU A 94 17.90 9.98 1.61
N GLY A 95 18.68 9.23 2.41
CA GLY A 95 19.00 7.83 2.09
C GLY A 95 17.76 6.92 1.98
N ARG A 96 16.76 7.11 2.85
CA ARG A 96 15.47 6.38 2.77
C ARG A 96 14.64 6.85 1.57
N LYS A 97 14.67 8.14 1.20
CA LYS A 97 14.03 8.65 -0.02
C LYS A 97 14.64 8.03 -1.27
N GLN A 98 15.97 8.05 -1.40
CA GLN A 98 16.68 7.43 -2.52
C GLN A 98 16.42 5.93 -2.62
N CYS A 99 16.39 5.21 -1.49
CA CYS A 99 16.00 3.80 -1.47
C CYS A 99 14.57 3.59 -1.99
N ARG A 100 13.60 4.42 -1.60
CA ARG A 100 12.22 4.36 -2.13
C ARG A 100 12.16 4.62 -3.63
N ILE A 101 12.95 5.56 -4.14
CA ILE A 101 13.01 5.87 -5.58
C ILE A 101 13.57 4.66 -6.34
N ARG A 102 14.71 4.10 -5.90
CA ARG A 102 15.29 2.89 -6.49
C ARG A 102 14.30 1.72 -6.52
N MET A 103 13.60 1.48 -5.42
CA MET A 103 12.56 0.44 -5.35
C MET A 103 11.36 0.71 -6.26
N LYS A 104 11.02 1.98 -6.54
CA LYS A 104 9.97 2.35 -7.50
C LYS A 104 10.42 2.08 -8.93
N VAL A 105 11.65 2.47 -9.27
CA VAL A 105 12.25 2.22 -10.59
C VAL A 105 12.31 0.72 -10.88
N ALA A 106 12.86 -0.08 -9.95
CA ALA A 106 12.90 -1.53 -10.10
C ALA A 106 11.50 -2.18 -10.25
N ARG A 107 10.48 -1.64 -9.57
CA ARG A 107 9.09 -2.11 -9.75
C ARG A 107 8.52 -1.73 -11.12
N ALA A 108 8.85 -0.56 -11.64
CA ALA A 108 8.42 -0.14 -12.97
C ALA A 108 9.07 -1.01 -14.06
N GLU A 109 10.37 -1.26 -13.94
CA GLU A 109 11.11 -2.17 -14.84
C GLU A 109 10.53 -3.59 -14.82
N ASP A 110 10.30 -4.15 -13.63
CA ASP A 110 9.64 -5.46 -13.48
C ASP A 110 8.24 -5.48 -14.10
N GLN A 111 7.47 -4.38 -13.95
CA GLN A 111 6.16 -4.26 -14.57
C GLN A 111 6.24 -4.22 -16.11
N GLU A 112 7.21 -3.52 -16.69
CA GLU A 112 7.43 -3.50 -18.13
C GLU A 112 7.86 -4.87 -18.68
N LEU A 113 8.74 -5.58 -17.97
CA LEU A 113 9.11 -6.95 -18.31
C LEU A 113 7.89 -7.89 -18.28
N ARG A 114 7.02 -7.77 -17.27
CA ARG A 114 5.77 -8.54 -17.20
C ARG A 114 4.84 -8.22 -18.36
N LYS A 115 4.68 -6.94 -18.72
CA LYS A 115 3.86 -6.56 -19.89
C LYS A 115 4.41 -7.19 -21.17
N LYS A 116 5.73 -7.14 -21.39
CA LYS A 116 6.39 -7.77 -22.55
C LYS A 116 6.18 -9.29 -22.55
N TRP A 117 6.38 -9.94 -21.41
CA TRP A 117 6.17 -11.38 -21.26
C TRP A 117 4.71 -11.79 -21.53
N VAL A 118 3.74 -11.04 -21.00
CA VAL A 118 2.30 -11.27 -21.26
C VAL A 118 1.97 -11.08 -22.74
N LYS A 119 2.50 -10.05 -23.40
CA LYS A 119 2.33 -9.83 -24.85
C LYS A 119 2.91 -10.97 -25.68
N GLN A 120 4.08 -11.50 -25.31
CA GLN A 120 4.70 -12.64 -26.00
C GLN A 120 3.97 -13.96 -25.77
N GLN A 121 3.36 -14.12 -24.59
CA GLN A 121 2.54 -15.28 -24.23
C GLN A 121 1.11 -15.17 -24.77
N ALA A 122 0.71 -14.04 -25.33
CA ALA A 122 -0.61 -13.87 -25.92
C ALA A 122 -0.75 -14.85 -27.09
N VAL A 123 -1.52 -15.91 -26.88
CA VAL A 123 -1.89 -16.86 -27.93
C VAL A 123 -2.55 -16.05 -29.04
N ARG A 124 -1.96 -16.06 -30.24
CA ARG A 124 -2.50 -15.41 -31.43
C ARG A 124 -3.77 -16.16 -31.83
N HIS A 125 -4.90 -15.79 -31.24
CA HIS A 125 -6.19 -16.34 -31.60
C HIS A 125 -6.53 -15.86 -33.01
N THR A 126 -6.91 -16.78 -33.89
CA THR A 126 -7.26 -16.53 -35.30
C THR A 126 -8.59 -15.81 -35.49
N TYR A 127 -9.19 -15.28 -34.43
CA TYR A 127 -10.49 -14.59 -34.48
C TYR A 127 -10.27 -13.10 -34.21
N GLY A 128 -10.26 -12.29 -35.28
CA GLY A 128 -10.17 -10.83 -35.23
C GLY A 128 -8.73 -10.30 -35.32
N HIS A 129 -8.27 -10.02 -36.53
CA HIS A 129 -7.06 -9.23 -36.77
C HIS A 129 -7.43 -7.75 -36.61
N GLU A 130 -7.08 -7.15 -35.47
CA GLU A 130 -7.03 -5.69 -35.35
C GLU A 130 -5.57 -5.30 -35.23
N ASP A 131 -5.03 -4.76 -36.32
CA ASP A 131 -3.78 -4.01 -36.31
C ASP A 131 -3.98 -2.77 -35.44
N SER A 132 -3.39 -2.76 -34.25
CA SER A 132 -3.22 -1.56 -33.45
C SER A 132 -1.74 -1.36 -33.18
N GLU A 133 -1.06 -0.81 -34.19
CA GLU A 133 0.21 -0.11 -34.01
C GLU A 133 -0.07 1.15 -33.19
N ASP A 134 0.21 1.09 -31.90
CA ASP A 134 0.34 2.28 -31.07
C ASP A 134 1.74 2.25 -30.43
N GLU A 135 2.73 2.53 -31.29
CA GLU A 135 4.10 2.84 -30.86
C GLU A 135 4.09 4.24 -30.24
N GLY A 136 3.81 4.30 -28.94
CA GLY A 136 4.14 5.47 -28.13
C GLY A 136 5.65 5.62 -28.04
N GLU A 137 6.22 6.40 -28.96
CA GLU A 137 7.63 6.84 -28.97
C GLU A 137 8.03 7.37 -27.59
N VAL A 138 8.92 6.66 -26.90
CA VAL A 138 9.51 7.12 -25.66
C VAL A 138 10.63 8.09 -26.04
N ASP A 139 10.44 9.38 -25.76
CA ASP A 139 11.37 10.46 -26.08
C ASP A 139 12.81 10.12 -25.63
N ALA A 140 13.68 9.88 -26.61
CA ALA A 140 15.08 9.50 -26.42
C ALA A 140 15.89 10.58 -25.66
N SER A 141 15.38 11.81 -25.58
CA SER A 141 15.99 12.89 -24.79
C SER A 141 16.00 12.58 -23.30
N LEU A 142 14.91 12.02 -22.76
CA LEU A 142 14.76 11.70 -21.33
C LEU A 142 15.71 10.57 -20.88
N VAL A 143 16.04 9.65 -21.78
CA VAL A 143 16.95 8.52 -21.49
C VAL A 143 18.41 9.00 -21.44
N ARG A 144 18.78 9.97 -22.29
CA ARG A 144 20.12 10.57 -22.28
C ARG A 144 20.39 11.39 -21.01
N ASP A 145 19.43 12.21 -20.59
CA ASP A 145 19.59 13.06 -19.40
C ASP A 145 19.77 12.23 -18.12
N VAL A 146 19.11 11.07 -18.03
CA VAL A 146 19.27 10.15 -16.90
C VAL A 146 20.63 9.45 -16.92
N ASN A 147 21.13 9.06 -18.10
CA ASN A 147 22.45 8.43 -18.22
C ASN A 147 23.60 9.41 -17.94
N GLU A 148 23.44 10.69 -18.28
CA GLU A 148 24.45 11.72 -18.00
C GLU A 148 24.52 12.06 -16.51
N MET A 149 23.40 11.95 -15.77
CA MET A 149 23.37 12.15 -14.31
C MET A 149 23.94 10.97 -13.50
N VAL A 150 23.94 9.75 -14.05
CA VAL A 150 24.26 8.54 -13.27
C VAL A 150 25.75 8.23 -13.20
N GLY A 151 26.58 8.80 -14.08
CA GLY A 151 28.03 8.56 -14.06
C GLY A 151 28.37 7.12 -14.45
N GLY A 152 29.30 6.96 -15.38
CA GLY A 152 29.56 5.70 -16.06
C GLY A 152 30.03 4.56 -15.15
N ASP A 153 29.64 3.35 -15.57
CA ASP A 153 30.36 2.08 -15.41
C ASP A 153 30.82 1.66 -14.00
N GLU A 154 29.89 1.53 -13.06
CA GLU A 154 30.06 0.55 -11.98
C GLU A 154 29.18 -0.68 -12.23
N GLN A 155 29.87 -1.78 -12.52
CA GLN A 155 29.34 -3.11 -12.79
C GLN A 155 28.40 -3.56 -11.66
N ILE A 156 27.09 -3.53 -11.93
CA ILE A 156 26.03 -3.96 -11.02
C ILE A 156 26.09 -5.48 -10.86
N THR A 157 26.85 -5.96 -9.88
CA THR A 157 26.74 -7.34 -9.40
C THR A 157 25.55 -7.45 -8.45
N VAL A 158 24.39 -7.85 -8.99
CA VAL A 158 23.23 -8.24 -8.18
C VAL A 158 23.53 -9.59 -7.51
N VAL A 159 24.12 -9.57 -6.32
CA VAL A 159 24.17 -10.75 -5.46
C VAL A 159 22.79 -10.93 -4.83
N SER A 160 21.97 -11.80 -5.42
CA SER A 160 20.69 -12.25 -4.87
C SER A 160 20.92 -13.12 -3.63
N GLY A 161 21.32 -12.48 -2.53
CA GLY A 161 21.51 -13.12 -1.23
C GLY A 161 20.19 -13.50 -0.57
N ARG A 162 19.53 -14.56 -1.06
CA ARG A 162 18.59 -15.37 -0.26
C ARG A 162 18.80 -16.85 -0.55
N LYS A 163 19.48 -17.54 0.36
CA LYS A 163 19.45 -19.01 0.44
C LYS A 163 17.98 -19.45 0.53
N CYS A 164 17.54 -20.27 -0.44
CA CYS A 164 16.24 -20.94 -0.35
C CYS A 164 16.20 -21.77 0.94
N ARG A 165 15.14 -21.62 1.73
CA ARG A 165 14.85 -22.49 2.89
C ARG A 165 14.34 -23.89 2.49
N CYS A 166 14.38 -24.22 1.20
CA CYS A 166 13.78 -25.45 0.67
C CYS A 166 14.74 -26.65 0.56
N GLY A 167 16.04 -26.50 0.86
CA GLY A 167 16.93 -27.64 1.02
C GLY A 167 17.21 -28.51 -0.22
N SER A 168 16.75 -28.12 -1.41
CA SER A 168 17.13 -28.77 -2.66
C SER A 168 18.44 -28.17 -3.19
N LYS A 169 19.41 -29.03 -3.47
CA LYS A 169 20.68 -28.67 -4.14
C LYS A 169 20.42 -28.30 -5.59
#